data_AF-A0A850JYJ2-F1
#
_entry.id   AF-A0A850JYJ2-F1
#
_cell.length_a   1.000
_cell.length_b   1.000
_cell.length_c   1.000
_cell.angle_alpha   90.00
_cell.angle_beta   90.00
_cell.angle_gamma   90.00
#
_symmetry.space_group_name_H-M   'P 1'
#
loop_
_entity.id
_entity.type
_entity.pdbx_description
1 polymer ?
#
loop_
_entity_poly.entity_id
_entity_poly.type
_entity_poly.pdbx_seq_one_letter_code
_entity_poly.pdbx_strand_id
1 'polypeptide(L)'
;MKKNLIHFLLLSIIAFAFVGCGVNKVYNVEPKSFLIKPQNQTVYNAIIQSGKFLGWSMKQTGNNTIIGKLVIRKHLAKVSIYFDENSYSIKLLEAENLNYNSSKNTIHKNYNGWIRNLENQIDARLTPLKMTPNLVEAEKLSNEYKKNPLEAGNSKYKPIYNVENKKINKNYDSLSQIEEKILNAGEKISWVMSKQKDGFILAKIVRRVHTAFVRIDYNLDSYSITYITSENLGADTHYNIHNNYNIWVKELEEEIDFSLQ
;
A
#
# COMPACT_ATOMS: atom_id res chain seq x y z
N MET A 1 -33.90 -42.00 -51.81
CA MET A 1 -32.44 -42.17 -52.01
C MET A 1 -31.91 -41.09 -52.95
N LYS A 2 -31.15 -40.12 -52.44
CA LYS A 2 -29.93 -39.55 -53.04
C LYS A 2 -29.39 -38.48 -52.09
N LYS A 3 -28.24 -38.78 -51.49
CA LYS A 3 -27.44 -37.92 -50.62
C LYS A 3 -26.82 -36.81 -51.48
N ASN A 4 -26.87 -35.56 -51.03
CA ASN A 4 -25.95 -34.53 -51.51
C ASN A 4 -25.26 -33.88 -50.30
N LEU A 5 -23.95 -34.09 -50.29
CA LEU A 5 -22.96 -33.71 -49.29
C LEU A 5 -22.51 -32.27 -49.61
N ILE A 6 -22.86 -31.29 -48.77
CA ILE A 6 -22.37 -29.91 -48.92
C ILE A 6 -21.16 -29.74 -47.99
N HIS A 7 -19.97 -29.68 -48.59
CA HIS A 7 -18.73 -29.31 -47.90
C HIS A 7 -18.79 -27.81 -47.56
N PHE A 8 -18.93 -27.49 -46.27
CA PHE A 8 -18.64 -26.14 -45.78
C PHE A 8 -17.13 -26.02 -45.58
N LEU A 9 -16.47 -25.32 -46.51
CA LEU A 9 -15.08 -24.90 -46.37
C LEU A 9 -15.04 -23.75 -45.35
N LEU A 10 -14.71 -24.07 -44.09
CA LEU A 10 -14.55 -23.06 -43.04
C LEU A 10 -13.20 -22.36 -43.24
N LEU A 11 -13.20 -21.22 -43.91
CA LEU A 11 -12.04 -20.34 -44.01
C LEU A 11 -11.82 -19.72 -42.62
N SER A 12 -10.85 -20.24 -41.84
CA SER A 12 -10.47 -19.63 -40.57
C SER A 12 -9.66 -18.35 -40.84
N ILE A 13 -10.34 -17.21 -40.81
CA ILE A 13 -9.67 -15.90 -40.74
C ILE A 13 -9.09 -15.81 -39.33
N ILE A 14 -7.79 -16.15 -39.20
CA ILE A 14 -7.01 -15.85 -38.01
C ILE A 14 -6.87 -14.33 -37.96
N ALA A 15 -7.76 -13.69 -37.19
CA ALA A 15 -7.56 -12.30 -36.79
C ALA A 15 -6.36 -12.26 -35.84
N PHE A 16 -5.18 -11.93 -36.39
CA PHE A 16 -4.07 -11.46 -35.59
C PHE A 16 -4.52 -10.18 -34.89
N ALA A 17 -4.98 -10.31 -33.65
CA ALA A 17 -5.06 -9.18 -32.74
C ALA A 17 -3.62 -8.72 -32.50
N PHE A 18 -3.16 -7.76 -33.30
CA PHE A 18 -2.01 -6.96 -32.92
C PHE A 18 -2.35 -6.34 -31.57
N VAL A 19 -1.75 -6.87 -30.51
CA VAL A 19 -1.64 -6.18 -29.23
C VAL A 19 -0.79 -4.96 -29.50
N GLY A 20 -1.43 -3.88 -29.94
CA GLY A 20 -0.78 -2.60 -30.13
C GLY A 20 -0.08 -2.27 -28.82
N CYS A 21 1.24 -2.11 -28.85
CA CYS A 21 1.98 -1.56 -27.73
C CYS A 21 1.42 -0.15 -27.46
N GLY A 22 0.44 -0.06 -26.56
CA GLY A 22 -0.26 1.18 -26.26
C GLY A 22 0.74 2.26 -25.86
N VAL A 23 0.72 3.38 -26.59
CA VAL A 23 1.45 4.59 -26.22
C VAL A 23 0.81 5.14 -24.95
N ASN A 24 1.55 5.17 -23.84
CA ASN A 24 1.00 5.61 -22.55
C ASN A 24 1.12 7.12 -22.45
N LYS A 25 0.01 7.83 -22.20
CA LYS A 25 0.04 9.26 -21.87
C LYS A 25 0.76 9.46 -20.53
N VAL A 26 1.45 10.60 -20.38
CA VAL A 26 2.08 10.98 -19.11
C VAL A 26 0.99 11.14 -18.05
N TYR A 27 1.18 10.47 -16.91
CA TYR A 27 0.32 10.63 -15.76
C TYR A 27 0.92 11.67 -14.80
N ASN A 28 0.18 12.75 -14.61
CA ASN A 28 0.42 13.73 -13.55
C ASN A 28 -0.70 13.61 -12.52
N VAL A 29 -0.39 13.90 -11.27
CA VAL A 29 -1.41 13.99 -10.22
C VAL A 29 -1.93 15.41 -10.22
N GLU A 30 -3.17 15.58 -10.65
CA GLU A 30 -3.89 16.86 -10.51
C GLU A 30 -4.03 17.24 -9.03
N PRO A 31 -4.20 18.54 -8.69
CA PRO A 31 -4.33 18.96 -7.31
C PRO A 31 -5.40 18.17 -6.53
N LYS A 32 -4.97 17.49 -5.47
CA LYS A 32 -5.85 16.79 -4.53
C LYS A 32 -5.85 17.50 -3.20
N SER A 33 -7.05 17.74 -2.66
CA SER A 33 -7.23 18.43 -1.38
C SER A 33 -7.80 17.51 -0.31
N PHE A 34 -7.32 17.68 0.92
CA PHE A 34 -7.68 16.90 2.11
C PHE A 34 -8.23 17.85 3.18
N LEU A 35 -9.56 17.83 3.34
CA LEU A 35 -10.27 18.64 4.35
C LEU A 35 -9.92 18.21 5.78
N ILE A 36 -9.67 16.92 5.98
CA ILE A 36 -9.31 16.33 7.27
C ILE A 36 -8.09 15.44 7.04
N LYS A 37 -7.09 15.55 7.92
CA LYS A 37 -5.84 14.77 7.92
C LYS A 37 -5.59 14.18 9.31
N PRO A 38 -4.80 13.11 9.44
CA PRO A 38 -4.32 12.66 10.74
C PRO A 38 -3.59 13.78 11.50
N GLN A 39 -3.79 13.87 12.81
CA GLN A 39 -3.27 14.98 13.63
C GLN A 39 -1.74 15.06 13.62
N ASN A 40 -1.07 13.92 13.56
CA ASN A 40 0.39 13.81 13.50
C ASN A 40 0.97 13.94 12.08
N GLN A 41 0.15 14.26 11.07
CA GLN A 41 0.58 14.26 9.68
C GLN A 41 0.35 15.62 8.99
N THR A 42 1.44 16.21 8.50
CA THR A 42 1.39 17.32 7.53
C THR A 42 1.51 16.80 6.10
N VAL A 43 1.00 17.57 5.12
CA VAL A 43 1.17 17.26 3.69
C VAL A 43 2.65 17.14 3.32
N TYR A 44 3.48 18.05 3.82
CA TYR A 44 4.93 18.00 3.64
C TYR A 44 5.53 16.67 4.15
N ASN A 45 5.27 16.30 5.41
CA ASN A 45 5.82 15.08 5.98
C ASN A 45 5.32 13.84 5.24
N ALA A 46 4.06 13.83 4.79
CA ALA A 46 3.50 12.71 4.05
C ALA A 46 4.21 12.52 2.71
N ILE A 47 4.49 13.62 2.00
CA ILE A 47 5.25 13.60 0.73
C ILE A 47 6.68 13.08 0.96
N ILE A 48 7.40 13.65 1.93
CA ILE A 48 8.80 13.28 2.19
C ILE A 48 8.92 11.82 2.62
N GLN A 49 8.10 11.36 3.58
CA GLN A 49 8.14 9.98 4.07
C GLN A 49 7.76 8.99 2.96
N SER A 50 6.72 9.29 2.18
CA SER A 50 6.27 8.43 1.06
C SER A 50 7.32 8.32 -0.04
N GLY A 51 7.93 9.45 -0.42
CA GLY A 51 8.99 9.47 -1.40
C GLY A 51 10.19 8.64 -0.96
N LYS A 52 10.70 8.87 0.25
CA LYS A 52 11.84 8.12 0.81
C LYS A 52 11.56 6.61 0.87
N PHE A 53 10.38 6.22 1.36
CA PHE A 53 9.96 4.82 1.44
C PHE A 53 9.97 4.13 0.07
N LEU A 54 9.58 4.84 -0.98
CA LEU A 54 9.55 4.34 -2.36
C LEU A 54 10.89 4.49 -3.11
N GLY A 55 11.95 4.96 -2.43
CA GLY A 55 13.29 5.11 -3.00
C GLY A 55 13.50 6.41 -3.79
N TRP A 56 12.64 7.40 -3.64
CA TRP A 56 12.83 8.73 -4.22
C TRP A 56 13.78 9.56 -3.35
N SER A 57 14.70 10.26 -4.01
CA SER A 57 15.43 11.37 -3.40
C SER A 57 14.52 12.61 -3.41
N MET A 58 14.18 13.11 -2.22
CA MET A 58 13.26 14.25 -2.04
C MET A 58 14.03 15.47 -1.56
N LYS A 59 13.93 16.59 -2.28
CA LYS A 59 14.58 17.85 -1.92
C LYS A 59 13.60 19.01 -2.04
N GLN A 60 13.35 19.72 -0.95
CA GLN A 60 12.60 20.97 -0.99
C GLN A 60 13.42 22.06 -1.68
N THR A 61 12.81 22.77 -2.63
CA THR A 61 13.48 23.83 -3.42
C THR A 61 12.76 25.18 -3.34
N GLY A 62 11.76 25.29 -2.47
CA GLY A 62 11.00 26.50 -2.16
C GLY A 62 9.98 26.21 -1.05
N ASN A 63 9.21 27.21 -0.64
CA ASN A 63 8.28 27.06 0.50
C ASN A 63 7.22 25.96 0.26
N ASN A 64 6.77 25.82 -0.99
CA ASN A 64 5.64 24.97 -1.38
C ASN A 64 6.00 23.96 -2.48
N THR A 65 7.29 23.64 -2.65
CA THR A 65 7.73 22.78 -3.75
C THR A 65 8.84 21.82 -3.31
N ILE A 66 8.60 20.53 -3.57
CA ILE A 66 9.56 19.46 -3.43
C ILE A 66 9.90 18.90 -4.80
N ILE A 67 11.19 18.75 -5.09
CA ILE A 67 11.66 17.99 -6.23
C ILE A 67 11.91 16.56 -5.80
N GLY A 68 11.21 15.62 -6.43
CA GLY A 68 11.45 14.19 -6.31
C GLY A 68 12.29 13.69 -7.47
N LYS A 69 13.34 12.92 -7.20
CA LYS A 69 14.15 12.23 -8.21
C LYS A 69 14.20 10.73 -7.93
N LEU A 70 13.83 9.92 -8.91
CA LEU A 70 13.94 8.47 -8.88
C LEU A 70 14.91 8.00 -9.96
N VAL A 71 15.91 7.22 -9.58
CA VAL A 71 16.84 6.57 -10.48
C VAL A 71 16.78 5.06 -10.23
N ILE A 72 16.35 4.30 -11.25
CA ILE A 72 16.30 2.84 -11.17
C ILE A 72 16.98 2.28 -12.42
N ARG A 73 18.11 1.58 -12.21
CA ARG A 73 18.99 1.10 -13.30
C ARG A 73 19.37 2.29 -14.19
N LYS A 74 18.98 2.29 -15.47
CA LYS A 74 19.24 3.36 -16.43
C LYS A 74 18.14 4.42 -16.52
N HIS A 75 17.00 4.23 -15.84
CA HIS A 75 15.85 5.12 -15.97
C HIS A 75 15.90 6.22 -14.91
N LEU A 76 15.62 7.46 -15.32
CA LEU A 76 15.53 8.61 -14.43
C LEU A 76 14.19 9.29 -14.63
N ALA A 77 13.51 9.56 -13.52
CA ALA A 77 12.34 10.43 -13.47
C ALA A 77 12.56 11.54 -12.44
N LYS A 78 12.28 12.79 -12.81
CA LYS A 78 12.26 13.94 -11.93
C LYS A 78 10.88 14.57 -11.97
N VAL A 79 10.33 14.85 -10.80
CA VAL A 79 9.00 15.42 -10.64
C VAL A 79 9.05 16.65 -9.74
N SER A 80 8.14 17.58 -10.00
CA SER A 80 7.80 18.65 -9.08
C SER A 80 6.57 18.22 -8.30
N ILE A 81 6.63 18.36 -6.98
CA ILE A 81 5.51 18.16 -6.08
C ILE A 81 5.21 19.50 -5.44
N TYR A 82 4.15 20.15 -5.93
CA TYR A 82 3.63 21.35 -5.30
C TYR A 82 2.71 20.96 -4.16
N PHE A 83 2.77 21.66 -3.04
CA PHE A 83 1.91 21.39 -1.90
C PHE A 83 1.57 22.66 -1.12
N ASP A 84 0.44 22.62 -0.42
CA ASP A 84 0.09 23.57 0.64
C ASP A 84 -0.33 22.79 1.89
N GLU A 85 -0.97 23.46 2.86
CA GLU A 85 -1.41 22.84 4.11
C GLU A 85 -2.42 21.69 3.92
N ASN A 86 -3.17 21.71 2.81
CA ASN A 86 -4.31 20.84 2.56
C ASN A 86 -4.24 20.11 1.23
N SER A 87 -3.35 20.48 0.31
CA SER A 87 -3.32 19.93 -1.03
C SER A 87 -1.92 19.57 -1.53
N TYR A 88 -1.86 18.66 -2.50
CA TYR A 88 -0.65 18.43 -3.28
C TYR A 88 -0.98 18.07 -4.74
N SER A 89 0.02 18.25 -5.62
CA SER A 89 -0.01 17.80 -7.02
C SER A 89 1.37 17.30 -7.43
N ILE A 90 1.45 16.45 -8.46
CA ILE A 90 2.72 15.90 -8.96
C ILE A 90 2.79 16.12 -10.47
N LYS A 91 3.86 16.76 -10.94
CA LYS A 91 4.10 17.01 -12.37
C LYS A 91 5.45 16.48 -12.81
N LEU A 92 5.50 15.85 -13.98
CA LEU A 92 6.74 15.49 -14.66
C LEU A 92 7.57 16.76 -14.92
N LEU A 93 8.85 16.73 -14.55
CA LEU A 93 9.83 17.76 -14.93
C LEU A 93 10.83 17.23 -15.96
N GLU A 94 11.36 16.04 -15.72
CA GLU A 94 12.46 15.48 -16.52
C GLU A 94 12.35 13.96 -16.55
N ALA A 95 12.64 13.38 -17.71
CA ALA A 95 12.59 11.95 -17.94
C ALA A 95 13.72 11.53 -18.86
N GLU A 96 14.59 10.63 -18.41
CA GLU A 96 15.65 10.04 -19.22
C GLU A 96 15.44 8.54 -19.34
N ASN A 97 15.73 8.00 -20.53
CA ASN A 97 15.52 6.58 -20.87
C ASN A 97 14.08 6.08 -20.64
N LEU A 98 13.08 6.98 -20.70
CA LEU A 98 11.66 6.67 -20.51
C LEU A 98 10.83 6.89 -21.78
N ASN A 99 11.47 7.03 -22.95
CA ASN A 99 10.80 7.30 -24.22
C ASN A 99 9.80 8.46 -24.13
N TYR A 100 10.15 9.50 -23.37
CA TYR A 100 9.30 10.67 -23.22
C TYR A 100 9.24 11.43 -24.55
N ASN A 101 8.03 11.66 -25.04
CA ASN A 101 7.76 12.48 -26.21
C ASN A 101 6.84 13.62 -25.77
N SER A 102 7.40 14.83 -25.68
CA SER A 102 6.67 16.02 -25.22
C SER A 102 5.54 16.40 -26.18
N SER A 103 5.77 16.37 -27.49
CA SER A 103 4.77 16.72 -28.52
C SER A 103 3.53 15.82 -28.47
N LYS A 104 3.71 14.52 -28.18
CA LYS A 104 2.60 13.55 -28.05
C LYS A 104 2.11 13.39 -26.61
N ASN A 105 2.81 13.98 -25.66
CA ASN A 105 2.64 13.78 -24.21
C ASN A 105 2.60 12.29 -23.81
N THR A 106 3.56 11.50 -24.31
CA THR A 106 3.65 10.05 -24.05
C THR A 106 4.94 9.68 -23.34
N ILE A 107 4.91 8.63 -22.52
CA ILE A 107 6.06 8.14 -21.74
C ILE A 107 5.95 6.63 -21.50
N HIS A 108 7.03 5.99 -21.09
CA HIS A 108 7.05 4.58 -20.73
C HIS A 108 6.14 4.28 -19.52
N LYS A 109 5.40 3.16 -19.55
CA LYS A 109 4.42 2.77 -18.51
C LYS A 109 4.97 2.75 -17.08
N ASN A 110 6.26 2.44 -16.92
CA ASN A 110 6.91 2.38 -15.61
C ASN A 110 6.85 3.73 -14.90
N TYR A 111 7.02 4.85 -15.62
CA TYR A 111 6.89 6.17 -15.04
C TYR A 111 5.52 6.35 -14.38
N ASN A 112 4.44 6.07 -15.12
CA ASN A 112 3.08 6.18 -14.57
C ASN A 112 2.87 5.25 -13.37
N GLY A 113 3.49 4.06 -13.37
CA GLY A 113 3.48 3.16 -12.21
C GLY A 113 4.18 3.77 -11.00
N TRP A 114 5.31 4.44 -11.18
CA TRP A 114 6.03 5.10 -10.09
C TRP A 114 5.26 6.28 -9.51
N ILE A 115 4.62 7.10 -10.36
CA ILE A 115 3.78 8.20 -9.91
C ILE A 115 2.58 7.70 -9.11
N ARG A 116 1.87 6.67 -9.59
CA ARG A 116 0.74 6.09 -8.85
C ARG A 116 1.15 5.47 -7.52
N ASN A 117 2.31 4.83 -7.46
CA ASN A 117 2.81 4.32 -6.18
C ASN A 117 3.09 5.44 -5.19
N LEU A 118 3.69 6.56 -5.66
CA LEU A 118 3.97 7.72 -4.84
C LEU A 118 2.67 8.37 -4.34
N GLU A 119 1.73 8.61 -5.25
CA GLU A 119 0.39 9.12 -4.96
C GLU A 119 -0.35 8.24 -3.94
N ASN A 120 -0.47 6.93 -4.17
CA ASN A 120 -1.13 6.00 -3.26
C ASN A 120 -0.53 6.05 -1.85
N GLN A 121 0.79 6.19 -1.75
CA GLN A 121 1.47 6.20 -0.47
C GLN A 121 1.31 7.54 0.27
N ILE A 122 1.26 8.66 -0.46
CA ILE A 122 0.93 9.98 0.12
C ILE A 122 -0.53 9.97 0.60
N ASP A 123 -1.46 9.51 -0.24
CA ASP A 123 -2.88 9.45 0.06
C ASP A 123 -3.17 8.58 1.28
N ALA A 124 -2.46 7.46 1.42
CA ALA A 124 -2.57 6.58 2.59
C ALA A 124 -2.21 7.30 3.90
N ARG A 125 -1.19 8.17 3.89
CA ARG A 125 -0.77 8.95 5.06
C ARG A 125 -1.68 10.15 5.34
N LEU A 126 -2.29 10.73 4.31
CA LEU A 126 -3.15 11.91 4.47
C LEU A 126 -4.62 11.58 4.73
N THR A 127 -5.04 10.35 4.50
CA THR A 127 -6.41 9.90 4.75
C THR A 127 -6.55 9.41 6.20
N PRO A 128 -7.44 9.99 7.03
CA PRO A 128 -7.69 9.49 8.38
C PRO A 128 -8.11 8.01 8.39
N LEU A 129 -7.39 7.20 9.15
CA LEU A 129 -7.70 5.78 9.32
C LEU A 129 -8.69 5.57 10.47
N LYS A 130 -9.85 5.00 10.16
CA LYS A 130 -10.93 4.73 11.12
C LYS A 130 -11.49 3.32 10.91
N MET A 131 -11.89 2.68 12.01
CA MET A 131 -12.60 1.40 11.98
C MET A 131 -14.04 1.62 11.49
N THR A 132 -14.24 1.45 10.18
CA THR A 132 -15.56 1.61 9.54
C THR A 132 -16.43 0.37 9.71
N PRO A 133 -17.76 0.46 9.53
CA PRO A 133 -18.63 -0.73 9.55
C PRO A 133 -18.18 -1.85 8.60
N ASN A 134 -17.66 -1.50 7.42
CA ASN A 134 -17.14 -2.48 6.47
C ASN A 134 -15.90 -3.21 7.00
N LEU A 135 -15.01 -2.51 7.71
CA LEU A 135 -13.84 -3.15 8.36
C LEU A 135 -14.25 -4.03 9.54
N VAL A 136 -15.28 -3.63 10.30
CA VAL A 136 -15.86 -4.45 11.36
C VAL A 136 -16.42 -5.75 10.80
N GLU A 137 -17.13 -5.69 9.68
CA GLU A 137 -17.67 -6.90 9.05
C GLU A 137 -16.56 -7.78 8.45
N ALA A 138 -15.57 -7.17 7.80
CA ALA A 138 -14.42 -7.90 7.28
C ALA A 138 -13.61 -8.61 8.40
N GLU A 139 -13.46 -7.97 9.55
CA GLU A 139 -12.83 -8.58 10.74
C GLU A 139 -13.61 -9.80 11.24
N LYS A 140 -14.94 -9.72 11.32
CA LYS A 140 -15.78 -10.87 11.69
C LYS A 140 -15.62 -12.02 10.71
N LEU A 141 -15.68 -11.75 9.41
CA LEU A 141 -15.50 -12.75 8.35
C LEU A 141 -14.11 -13.40 8.44
N SER A 142 -13.06 -12.60 8.62
CA SER A 142 -11.69 -13.08 8.85
C SER A 142 -11.64 -14.06 10.04
N ASN A 143 -12.27 -13.70 11.16
CA ASN A 143 -12.33 -14.56 12.35
C ASN A 143 -13.13 -15.85 12.13
N GLU A 144 -14.17 -15.85 11.29
CA GLU A 144 -14.87 -17.09 10.90
C GLU A 144 -13.98 -18.00 10.04
N TYR A 145 -13.27 -17.44 9.05
CA TYR A 145 -12.34 -18.22 8.21
C TYR A 145 -11.19 -18.81 9.02
N LYS A 146 -10.70 -18.08 10.04
CA LYS A 146 -9.67 -18.56 10.98
C LYS A 146 -10.04 -19.87 11.70
N LYS A 147 -11.34 -20.16 11.88
CA LYS A 147 -11.79 -21.37 12.60
C LYS A 147 -11.58 -22.66 11.81
N ASN A 148 -11.50 -22.59 10.48
CA ASN A 148 -11.39 -23.76 9.60
C ASN A 148 -10.28 -23.55 8.54
N PRO A 149 -9.01 -23.41 8.94
CA PRO A 149 -7.93 -23.18 7.99
C PRO A 149 -7.63 -24.45 7.19
N LEU A 150 -7.23 -24.29 5.94
CA LEU A 150 -6.64 -25.36 5.13
C LEU A 150 -5.24 -24.95 4.68
N GLU A 151 -4.37 -25.93 4.49
CA GLU A 151 -3.03 -25.68 3.94
C GLU A 151 -3.11 -25.07 2.55
N ALA A 152 -2.25 -24.09 2.29
CA ALA A 152 -2.12 -23.49 0.97
C ALA A 152 -1.60 -24.53 -0.03
N GLY A 153 -2.32 -24.75 -1.14
CA GLY A 153 -1.92 -25.69 -2.19
C GLY A 153 -0.71 -25.26 -3.04
N ASN A 154 -0.01 -24.17 -2.67
CA ASN A 154 1.18 -23.70 -3.38
C ASN A 154 2.12 -22.92 -2.44
N SER A 155 3.36 -22.67 -2.88
CA SER A 155 4.40 -22.02 -2.05
C SER A 155 4.24 -20.51 -1.87
N LYS A 156 3.46 -19.83 -2.72
CA LYS A 156 3.27 -18.37 -2.72
C LYS A 156 2.29 -17.90 -1.64
N TYR A 157 1.26 -18.71 -1.41
CA TYR A 157 0.26 -18.47 -0.37
C TYR A 157 0.62 -19.28 0.88
N LYS A 158 0.34 -18.72 2.05
CA LYS A 158 0.64 -19.30 3.36
C LYS A 158 -0.51 -19.00 4.31
N PRO A 159 -0.70 -19.82 5.36
CA PRO A 159 -1.60 -19.46 6.44
C PRO A 159 -1.27 -18.06 6.97
N ILE A 160 -2.29 -17.27 7.24
CA ILE A 160 -2.17 -15.92 7.77
C ILE A 160 -1.48 -15.98 9.13
N TYR A 161 -0.38 -15.23 9.26
CA TYR A 161 0.36 -15.10 10.50
C TYR A 161 -0.23 -14.00 11.38
N ASN A 162 -0.63 -14.36 12.60
CA ASN A 162 -1.04 -13.43 13.64
C ASN A 162 -0.05 -13.48 14.81
N VAL A 163 0.12 -12.36 15.49
CA VAL A 163 0.80 -12.28 16.79
C VAL A 163 -0.28 -12.32 17.86
N GLU A 164 -0.22 -13.27 18.79
CA GLU A 164 -1.27 -13.51 19.77
C GLU A 164 -0.71 -13.40 21.19
N ASN A 165 -1.20 -12.44 21.97
CA ASN A 165 -0.88 -12.23 23.38
C ASN A 165 0.63 -12.23 23.68
N LYS A 166 1.41 -11.58 22.82
CA LYS A 166 2.86 -11.49 22.99
C LYS A 166 3.19 -10.63 24.20
N LYS A 167 3.96 -11.19 25.12
CA LYS A 167 4.29 -10.55 26.40
C LYS A 167 5.18 -9.33 26.22
N ILE A 168 4.88 -8.28 26.97
CA ILE A 168 5.72 -7.11 27.15
C ILE A 168 6.53 -7.33 28.43
N ASN A 169 7.85 -7.46 28.30
CA ASN A 169 8.72 -7.81 29.44
C ASN A 169 9.05 -6.61 30.34
N LYS A 170 8.69 -5.40 29.92
CA LYS A 170 8.95 -4.15 30.63
C LYS A 170 7.68 -3.65 31.29
N ASN A 171 7.81 -3.18 32.52
CA ASN A 171 6.72 -2.56 33.23
C ASN A 171 6.52 -1.14 32.71
N TYR A 172 5.30 -0.87 32.23
CA TYR A 172 4.85 0.46 31.82
C TYR A 172 3.81 0.96 32.80
N ASP A 173 3.83 2.26 33.09
CA ASP A 173 2.92 2.87 34.05
C ASP A 173 1.57 3.26 33.43
N SER A 174 1.47 3.24 32.09
CA SER A 174 0.24 3.61 31.38
C SER A 174 0.12 2.99 29.99
N LEU A 175 -1.13 2.80 29.54
CA LEU A 175 -1.44 2.40 28.16
C LEU A 175 -0.98 3.43 27.13
N SER A 176 -0.95 4.71 27.51
CA SER A 176 -0.51 5.80 26.62
C SER A 176 0.95 5.66 26.19
N GLN A 177 1.83 5.19 27.10
CA GLN A 177 3.24 4.94 26.77
C GLN A 177 3.40 3.80 25.76
N ILE A 178 2.62 2.73 25.94
CA ILE A 178 2.63 1.58 25.03
C ILE A 178 2.06 1.98 23.66
N GLU A 179 0.96 2.73 23.66
CA GLU A 179 0.34 3.26 22.45
C GLU A 179 1.34 4.09 21.63
N GLU A 180 1.98 5.08 22.25
CA GLU A 180 2.94 5.95 21.57
C GLU A 180 4.10 5.13 20.96
N LYS A 181 4.61 4.14 21.70
CA LYS A 181 5.66 3.24 21.22
C LYS A 181 5.23 2.41 20.03
N ILE A 182 4.02 1.85 20.05
CA ILE A 182 3.48 1.06 18.93
C ILE A 182 3.24 1.96 17.70
N LEU A 183 2.69 3.17 17.89
CA LEU A 183 2.46 4.12 16.81
C LEU A 183 3.78 4.55 16.15
N ASN A 184 4.80 4.85 16.95
CA ASN A 184 6.14 5.22 16.47
C ASN A 184 6.83 4.06 15.74
N ALA A 185 6.72 2.84 16.28
CA ALA A 185 7.20 1.62 15.63
C ALA A 185 6.59 1.46 14.24
N GLY A 186 5.26 1.54 14.16
CA GLY A 186 4.52 1.46 12.90
C GLY A 186 4.93 2.54 11.90
N GLU A 187 4.98 3.80 12.32
CA GLU A 187 5.33 4.93 11.45
C GLU A 187 6.72 4.75 10.82
N LYS A 188 7.70 4.30 11.61
CA LYS A 188 9.09 4.07 11.18
C LYS A 188 9.19 3.11 10.01
N ILE A 189 8.36 2.07 10.00
CA ILE A 189 8.28 1.08 8.90
C ILE A 189 7.05 1.29 7.99
N SER A 190 6.56 2.52 7.94
CA SER A 190 5.52 3.00 7.01
C SER A 190 4.15 2.35 7.13
N TRP A 191 3.82 1.79 8.29
CA TRP A 191 2.43 1.54 8.65
C TRP A 191 1.73 2.86 8.95
N VAL A 192 0.51 2.99 8.43
CA VAL A 192 -0.41 4.05 8.81
C VAL A 192 -1.26 3.52 9.96
N MET A 193 -1.19 4.17 11.12
CA MET A 193 -1.83 3.71 12.33
C MET A 193 -2.69 4.80 12.96
N SER A 194 -3.76 4.38 13.64
CA SER A 194 -4.67 5.29 14.30
C SER A 194 -5.28 4.61 15.52
N LYS A 195 -5.13 5.24 16.69
CA LYS A 195 -5.83 4.82 17.91
C LYS A 195 -7.34 4.94 17.67
N GLN A 196 -8.06 3.85 17.92
CA GLN A 196 -9.53 3.86 17.87
C GLN A 196 -10.12 4.05 19.27
N LYS A 197 -9.52 3.39 20.26
CA LYS A 197 -9.81 3.51 21.70
C LYS A 197 -8.62 2.96 22.50
N ASP A 198 -8.64 3.11 23.81
CA ASP A 198 -7.61 2.52 24.69
C ASP A 198 -7.50 1.01 24.45
N GLY A 199 -6.26 0.57 24.27
CA GLY A 199 -5.94 -0.83 23.97
C GLY A 199 -6.25 -1.30 22.54
N PHE A 200 -6.67 -0.40 21.63
CA PHE A 200 -6.92 -0.76 20.23
C PHE A 200 -6.40 0.29 19.23
N ILE A 201 -5.43 -0.12 18.42
CA ILE A 201 -4.95 0.59 17.23
C ILE A 201 -5.41 -0.15 15.96
N LEU A 202 -5.98 0.59 15.01
CA LEU A 202 -6.18 0.11 13.65
C LEU A 202 -4.94 0.48 12.83
N ALA A 203 -4.39 -0.49 12.11
CA ALA A 203 -3.21 -0.30 11.29
C ALA A 203 -3.44 -0.73 9.84
N LYS A 204 -2.87 0.04 8.91
CA LYS A 204 -2.94 -0.19 7.46
C LYS A 204 -1.53 -0.11 6.88
N ILE A 205 -1.17 -1.03 6.00
CA ILE A 205 0.02 -0.91 5.15
C ILE A 205 -0.39 -0.84 3.68
N VAL A 206 0.28 0.03 2.94
CA VAL A 206 0.14 0.14 1.48
C VAL A 206 1.53 -0.08 0.86
N ARG A 207 1.65 -1.10 0.00
CA ARG A 207 2.86 -1.36 -0.79
C ARG A 207 2.49 -1.49 -2.25
N ARG A 208 2.69 -0.41 -3.02
CA ARG A 208 2.32 -0.30 -4.44
C ARG A 208 0.80 -0.44 -4.63
N VAL A 209 0.37 -1.64 -5.03
CA VAL A 209 -1.04 -2.00 -5.24
C VAL A 209 -1.60 -2.89 -4.14
N HIS A 210 -0.76 -3.37 -3.22
CA HIS A 210 -1.18 -4.25 -2.14
C HIS A 210 -1.51 -3.45 -0.90
N THR A 211 -2.63 -3.79 -0.27
CA THR A 211 -3.08 -3.17 0.98
C THR A 211 -3.39 -4.26 1.99
N ALA A 212 -3.03 -4.07 3.26
CA ALA A 212 -3.52 -4.91 4.35
C ALA A 212 -3.93 -4.06 5.55
N PHE A 213 -4.97 -4.52 6.25
CA PHE A 213 -5.46 -3.96 7.50
C PHE A 213 -5.29 -4.98 8.61
N VAL A 214 -4.79 -4.53 9.76
CA VAL A 214 -4.65 -5.34 10.96
C VAL A 214 -5.19 -4.58 12.17
N ARG A 215 -5.68 -5.35 13.14
CA ARG A 215 -6.00 -4.88 14.48
C ARG A 215 -4.79 -5.10 15.37
N ILE A 216 -4.44 -4.09 16.15
CA ILE A 216 -3.42 -4.19 17.20
C ILE A 216 -4.12 -3.96 18.53
N ASP A 217 -4.26 -5.04 19.30
CA ASP A 217 -4.73 -4.98 20.68
C ASP A 217 -3.54 -4.90 21.61
N TYR A 218 -3.63 -4.11 22.68
CA TYR A 218 -2.57 -3.99 23.66
C TYR A 218 -3.11 -3.67 25.06
N ASN A 219 -2.36 -4.13 26.06
CA ASN A 219 -2.54 -3.79 27.47
C ASN A 219 -1.15 -3.62 28.12
N LEU A 220 -1.08 -3.52 29.44
CA LEU A 220 0.21 -3.34 30.14
C LEU A 220 1.14 -4.56 30.04
N ASP A 221 0.58 -5.75 29.84
CA ASP A 221 1.31 -7.01 29.92
C ASP A 221 1.60 -7.63 28.53
N SER A 222 0.87 -7.22 27.50
CA SER A 222 0.88 -7.90 26.20
C SER A 222 0.32 -7.08 25.04
N TYR A 223 0.63 -7.51 23.82
CA TYR A 223 -0.03 -7.04 22.60
C TYR A 223 -0.30 -8.17 21.60
N SER A 224 -1.21 -7.93 20.66
CA SER A 224 -1.55 -8.84 19.56
C SER A 224 -1.60 -8.07 18.24
N ILE A 225 -1.30 -8.73 17.12
CA ILE A 225 -1.49 -8.22 15.76
C ILE A 225 -2.33 -9.24 14.99
N THR A 226 -3.56 -8.88 14.65
CA THR A 226 -4.52 -9.80 14.01
C THR A 226 -5.01 -9.28 12.65
N TYR A 227 -5.13 -10.18 11.69
CA TYR A 227 -5.59 -9.87 10.34
C TYR A 227 -7.06 -9.45 10.28
N ILE A 228 -7.34 -8.31 9.63
CA ILE A 228 -8.71 -7.87 9.30
C ILE A 228 -9.04 -8.18 7.84
N THR A 229 -8.33 -7.57 6.90
CA THR A 229 -8.61 -7.71 5.46
C THR A 229 -7.42 -7.26 4.61
N SER A 230 -7.47 -7.53 3.31
CA SER A 230 -6.45 -7.13 2.35
C SER A 230 -6.99 -6.95 0.93
N GLU A 231 -6.26 -6.17 0.15
CA GLU A 231 -6.49 -5.97 -1.29
C GLU A 231 -5.26 -6.45 -2.06
N ASN A 232 -5.48 -7.15 -3.16
CA ASN A 232 -4.43 -7.68 -4.04
C ASN A 232 -3.42 -8.63 -3.37
N LEU A 233 -3.73 -9.17 -2.18
CA LEU A 233 -2.94 -10.19 -1.50
C LEU A 233 -3.53 -11.60 -1.61
N GLY A 234 -4.73 -11.71 -2.20
CA GLY A 234 -5.42 -12.97 -2.44
C GLY A 234 -5.67 -13.75 -1.15
N ALA A 235 -6.13 -13.06 -0.11
CA ALA A 235 -6.66 -13.74 1.06
C ALA A 235 -7.88 -14.57 0.69
N ASP A 236 -7.97 -15.80 1.18
CA ASP A 236 -9.06 -16.73 0.86
C ASP A 236 -9.87 -17.14 2.11
N THR A 237 -10.94 -17.90 1.87
CA THR A 237 -11.83 -18.42 2.92
C THR A 237 -11.22 -19.54 3.76
N HIS A 238 -10.02 -20.00 3.41
CA HIS A 238 -9.25 -21.00 4.15
C HIS A 238 -8.12 -20.37 4.97
N TYR A 239 -8.18 -19.05 5.16
CA TYR A 239 -7.24 -18.28 5.97
C TYR A 239 -5.80 -18.29 5.44
N ASN A 240 -5.64 -18.39 4.12
CA ASN A 240 -4.35 -18.24 3.44
C ASN A 240 -4.23 -16.87 2.78
N ILE A 241 -3.00 -16.40 2.62
CA ILE A 241 -2.67 -15.11 1.99
C ILE A 241 -1.30 -15.17 1.32
N HIS A 242 -1.03 -14.27 0.37
CA HIS A 242 0.32 -14.13 -0.18
C HIS A 242 1.34 -13.85 0.94
N ASN A 243 2.47 -14.58 0.93
CA ASN A 243 3.49 -14.51 1.98
C ASN A 243 4.08 -13.12 2.27
N ASN A 244 3.91 -12.13 1.38
CA ASN A 244 4.36 -10.76 1.63
C ASN A 244 3.64 -10.16 2.85
N TYR A 245 2.37 -10.49 3.06
CA TYR A 245 1.65 -10.06 4.26
C TYR A 245 2.34 -10.55 5.53
N ASN A 246 2.66 -11.85 5.61
CA ASN A 246 3.32 -12.44 6.77
C ASN A 246 4.69 -11.81 7.02
N ILE A 247 5.42 -11.43 5.97
CA ILE A 247 6.69 -10.70 6.10
C ILE A 247 6.44 -9.32 6.74
N TRP A 248 5.43 -8.56 6.29
CA TRP A 248 5.16 -7.23 6.84
C TRP A 248 4.68 -7.27 8.30
N VAL A 249 3.92 -8.30 8.68
CA VAL A 249 3.50 -8.49 10.08
C VAL A 249 4.70 -8.82 10.97
N LYS A 250 5.63 -9.66 10.51
CA LYS A 250 6.87 -9.96 11.25
C LYS A 250 7.77 -8.74 11.39
N GLU A 251 7.95 -7.96 10.32
CA GLU A 251 8.68 -6.68 10.37
C GLU A 251 8.04 -5.72 11.41
N LEU A 252 6.70 -5.69 11.48
CA LEU A 252 6.00 -4.88 12.47
C LEU A 252 6.14 -5.41 13.90
N GLU A 253 6.02 -6.72 14.07
CA GLU A 253 6.24 -7.39 15.35
C GLU A 253 7.63 -7.08 15.91
N GLU A 254 8.68 -7.24 15.10
CA GLU A 254 10.07 -6.98 15.47
C GLU A 254 10.30 -5.51 15.88
N GLU A 255 9.71 -4.56 15.15
CA GLU A 255 9.85 -3.14 15.47
C GLU A 255 9.05 -2.73 16.73
N ILE A 256 7.88 -3.33 16.95
CA ILE A 256 7.12 -3.16 18.20
C ILE A 256 7.90 -3.74 19.37
N ASP A 257 8.43 -4.96 19.24
CA ASP A 257 9.27 -5.58 20.27
C ASP A 257 10.46 -4.70 20.61
N PHE A 258 11.19 -4.20 19.60
CA PHE A 258 12.31 -3.29 19.81
C PHE A 258 11.90 -2.01 20.54
N SER A 259 10.75 -1.44 20.17
CA SER A 259 10.24 -0.20 20.77
C SER A 259 9.74 -0.39 22.21
N LEU A 260 9.30 -1.60 22.57
CA LEU A 260 8.75 -1.95 23.88
C LEU A 260 9.78 -2.51 24.87
N GLN A 261 11.05 -2.64 24.46
CA GLN A 261 12.19 -2.95 25.36
C GLN A 261 12.49 -1.84 26.38
#